data_AF-A0A1S0TXX5-F1
#
_entry.id   AF-A0A1S0TXX5-F1
#
_cell.length_a   1.000
_cell.length_b   1.000
_cell.length_c   1.000
_cell.angle_alpha   90.00
_cell.angle_beta   90.00
_cell.angle_gamma   90.00
#
_symmetry.space_group_name_H-M   'P 1'
#
loop_
_entity.id
_entity.type
_entity.pdbx_description
1 polymer ?
#
loop_
_entity_poly.entity_id
_entity_poly.type
_entity_poly.pdbx_seq_one_letter_code
_entity_poly.pdbx_strand_id
1 'polypeptide(L)'
;MLFRELSPTQLMRNDRSVASKCCCFLSPSGRYGVYISRVEVFETRPIETHFYNYNFIVSDFILDTTTEYISTCGPFKRFHRFYYLNDNIGILVDFSRNNGNITQNVIQFSHINHTVTCEYGRIWNFNVDDMLYETDNTRMICTTALMKDKNISYLPLLGEKDRISKIFVRLVPANPFNTSNFIIPMLEISELEINEQDAFQYGIQTEDGEILRESNLCTDTNCYPLINGTSLYFIVQLRT
;
A
#
# COMPACT_ATOMS: atom_id res chain seq x y z
N MET A 1 5.85 -25.87 0.84
CA MET A 1 4.45 -25.62 0.43
C MET A 1 4.48 -24.87 -0.89
N LEU A 2 4.02 -25.50 -1.96
CA LEU A 2 3.96 -24.91 -3.29
C LEU A 2 2.71 -24.01 -3.35
N PHE A 3 2.90 -22.72 -3.60
CA PHE A 3 1.80 -21.81 -3.94
C PHE A 3 1.22 -22.26 -5.29
N ARG A 4 -0.03 -22.72 -5.29
CA ARG A 4 -0.81 -22.91 -6.53
C ARG A 4 -1.28 -21.53 -6.97
N GLU A 5 -0.83 -21.09 -8.13
CA GLU A 5 -1.50 -20.01 -8.86
C GLU A 5 -2.94 -20.44 -9.15
N LEU A 6 -3.91 -19.78 -8.51
CA LEU A 6 -5.31 -19.89 -8.88
C LEU A 6 -5.50 -19.09 -10.17
N SER A 7 -5.54 -19.80 -11.30
CA SER A 7 -5.90 -19.23 -12.60
C SER A 7 -7.29 -18.59 -12.50
N PRO A 8 -7.45 -17.29 -12.86
CA PRO A 8 -8.76 -16.65 -12.85
C PRO A 8 -9.57 -17.21 -14.01
N THR A 9 -10.56 -18.05 -13.68
CA THR A 9 -11.53 -18.55 -14.64
C THR A 9 -12.22 -17.38 -15.34
N GLN A 10 -12.13 -17.42 -16.67
CA GLN A 10 -12.83 -16.59 -17.62
C GLN A 10 -14.33 -16.56 -17.32
N LEU A 11 -14.87 -15.38 -17.01
CA LEU A 11 -16.24 -15.03 -17.35
C LEU A 11 -16.34 -13.52 -17.60
N MET A 12 -16.38 -13.23 -18.90
CA MET A 12 -17.17 -12.20 -19.57
C MET A 12 -16.82 -10.72 -19.33
N ARG A 13 -16.17 -10.18 -20.38
CA ARG A 13 -16.19 -8.79 -20.82
C ARG A 13 -17.58 -8.16 -20.73
N ASN A 14 -17.65 -6.94 -20.22
CA ASN A 14 -18.40 -5.87 -20.86
C ASN A 14 -17.65 -4.55 -20.68
N ASP A 15 -17.36 -3.89 -21.79
CA ASP A 15 -16.56 -2.67 -21.87
C ASP A 15 -17.31 -1.45 -21.27
N ARG A 16 -16.55 -0.60 -20.55
CA ARG A 16 -16.89 0.75 -20.00
C ARG A 16 -17.15 0.95 -18.50
N SER A 17 -16.69 0.04 -17.64
CA SER A 17 -16.18 0.46 -16.32
C SER A 17 -14.97 -0.40 -15.99
N VAL A 18 -13.76 0.12 -16.22
CA VAL A 18 -12.54 -0.63 -15.94
C VAL A 18 -12.36 -0.63 -14.42
N ALA A 19 -13.02 -1.57 -13.74
CA ALA A 19 -12.70 -1.89 -12.36
C ALA A 19 -11.24 -2.34 -12.32
N SER A 20 -10.34 -1.45 -11.87
CA SER A 20 -8.94 -1.79 -11.64
C SER A 20 -8.88 -2.81 -10.51
N LYS A 21 -8.28 -3.97 -10.78
CA LYS A 21 -8.14 -5.06 -9.83
C LYS A 21 -7.11 -4.68 -8.76
N CYS A 22 -7.51 -4.58 -7.50
CA CYS A 22 -6.59 -4.31 -6.41
C CYS A 22 -6.33 -5.60 -5.61
N CYS A 23 -5.14 -5.66 -5.00
CA CYS A 23 -4.44 -6.84 -4.49
C CYS A 23 -5.23 -7.71 -3.49
N CYS A 24 -4.73 -8.93 -3.25
CA CYS A 24 -5.21 -9.81 -2.17
C CYS A 24 -4.43 -9.54 -0.87
N PHE A 25 -5.14 -9.29 0.23
CA PHE A 25 -4.57 -9.02 1.55
C PHE A 25 -5.02 -10.10 2.54
N LEU A 26 -4.09 -10.72 3.26
CA LEU A 26 -4.39 -11.76 4.25
C LEU A 26 -4.54 -11.18 5.65
N SER A 27 -5.54 -11.66 6.39
CA SER A 27 -5.72 -11.36 7.80
C SER A 27 -4.61 -12.00 8.66
N PRO A 28 -4.39 -11.53 9.90
CA PRO A 28 -3.29 -12.02 10.71
C PRO A 28 -3.40 -13.50 11.07
N SER A 29 -4.62 -14.05 11.18
CA SER A 29 -4.82 -15.48 11.36
C SER A 29 -4.58 -16.30 10.09
N GLY A 30 -4.50 -15.65 8.93
CA GLY A 30 -4.48 -16.31 7.62
C GLY A 30 -5.83 -16.89 7.21
N ARG A 31 -6.90 -16.71 8.00
CA ARG A 31 -8.23 -17.22 7.69
C ARG A 31 -8.92 -16.44 6.58
N TYR A 32 -8.78 -15.12 6.58
CA TYR A 32 -9.49 -14.26 5.64
C TYR A 32 -8.53 -13.66 4.64
N GLY A 33 -8.86 -13.75 3.36
CA GLY A 33 -8.27 -12.95 2.29
C GLY A 33 -9.27 -11.90 1.84
N VAL A 34 -8.85 -10.66 1.64
CA VAL A 34 -9.69 -9.65 1.00
C VAL A 34 -9.08 -9.22 -0.32
N TYR A 35 -9.93 -9.23 -1.33
CA TYR A 35 -9.69 -8.65 -2.62
C TYR A 35 -10.53 -7.37 -2.74
N ILE A 36 -9.88 -6.28 -3.12
CA ILE A 36 -10.53 -4.98 -3.22
C ILE A 36 -10.66 -4.63 -4.71
N SER A 37 -11.86 -4.32 -5.14
CA SER A 37 -12.08 -3.70 -6.45
C SER A 37 -12.59 -2.29 -6.24
N ARG A 38 -12.42 -1.42 -7.24
CA ARG A 38 -12.92 -0.05 -7.15
C ARG A 38 -13.65 0.37 -8.41
N VAL A 39 -14.66 1.22 -8.24
CA VAL A 39 -15.41 1.86 -9.31
C VAL A 39 -15.37 3.36 -9.07
N GLU A 40 -14.95 4.11 -10.07
CA GLU A 40 -14.91 5.56 -10.01
C GLU A 40 -16.31 6.17 -9.95
N VAL A 41 -16.49 7.15 -9.08
CA VAL A 41 -17.73 7.92 -8.95
C VAL A 41 -17.67 9.08 -9.92
N PHE A 42 -18.24 8.89 -11.09
CA PHE A 42 -18.31 9.89 -12.16
C PHE A 42 -19.34 10.98 -11.86
N GLU A 43 -19.19 11.76 -10.78
CA GLU A 43 -20.07 12.90 -10.49
C GLU A 43 -19.60 13.82 -9.33
N THR A 44 -18.30 13.85 -9.02
CA THR A 44 -17.81 14.66 -7.89
C THR A 44 -17.51 16.10 -8.29
N ARG A 45 -18.25 17.06 -7.71
CA ARG A 45 -17.86 18.48 -7.68
C ARG A 45 -17.06 18.73 -6.40
N PRO A 46 -15.86 19.34 -6.46
CA PRO A 46 -15.18 19.85 -7.65
C PRO A 46 -14.58 18.74 -8.52
N ILE A 47 -14.58 18.98 -9.85
CA ILE A 47 -14.16 18.08 -10.95
C ILE A 47 -12.73 17.53 -10.76
N GLU A 48 -11.92 18.19 -9.95
CA GLU A 48 -10.50 17.88 -9.73
C GLU A 48 -10.24 16.74 -8.72
N THR A 49 -11.29 16.14 -8.15
CA THR A 49 -11.10 15.11 -7.11
C THR A 49 -11.78 13.82 -7.52
N HIS A 50 -10.99 12.83 -7.90
CA HIS A 50 -11.46 11.48 -8.21
C HIS A 50 -11.79 10.74 -6.92
N PHE A 51 -13.01 10.21 -6.87
CA PHE A 51 -13.53 9.43 -5.76
C PHE A 51 -13.91 8.05 -6.26
N TYR A 52 -13.76 7.04 -5.42
CA TYR A 52 -13.98 5.65 -5.78
C TYR A 52 -14.80 4.94 -4.70
N ASN A 53 -15.78 4.15 -5.15
CA ASN A 53 -16.44 3.16 -4.33
C ASN A 53 -15.60 1.88 -4.34
N TYR A 54 -15.29 1.36 -3.16
CA TYR A 54 -14.49 0.14 -3.02
C TYR A 54 -15.40 -1.02 -2.63
N ASN A 55 -15.32 -2.09 -3.41
CA ASN A 55 -16.03 -3.34 -3.15
C ASN A 55 -15.04 -4.36 -2.56
N PHE A 56 -15.47 -5.03 -1.51
CA PHE A 56 -14.64 -5.96 -0.75
C PHE A 56 -15.13 -7.39 -0.99
N ILE A 57 -14.32 -8.19 -1.66
CA ILE A 57 -14.57 -9.61 -1.89
C ILE A 57 -13.71 -10.39 -0.90
N VAL A 58 -14.33 -11.11 0.01
CA VAL A 58 -13.64 -11.82 1.10
C VAL A 58 -13.66 -13.32 0.85
N SER A 59 -12.48 -13.93 0.89
CA SER A 59 -12.30 -15.38 0.93
C SER A 59 -12.11 -15.86 2.37
N ASP A 60 -12.93 -16.79 2.85
CA ASP A 60 -12.71 -17.52 4.11
C ASP A 60 -12.07 -18.87 3.78
N PHE A 61 -10.78 -19.00 4.05
CA PHE A 61 -10.00 -20.21 3.71
C PHE A 61 -10.34 -21.42 4.58
N ILE A 62 -10.96 -21.23 5.75
CA ILE A 62 -11.40 -22.36 6.58
C ILE A 62 -12.69 -22.96 6.04
N LEU A 63 -13.60 -22.10 5.59
CA LEU A 63 -14.89 -22.52 5.04
C LEU A 63 -14.85 -22.77 3.53
N ASP A 64 -13.73 -22.43 2.87
CA ASP A 64 -13.55 -22.46 1.42
C ASP A 64 -14.64 -21.68 0.68
N THR A 65 -15.00 -20.51 1.21
CA THR A 65 -16.00 -19.62 0.62
C THR A 65 -15.36 -18.34 0.11
N THR A 66 -15.93 -17.76 -0.95
CA THR A 66 -15.58 -16.42 -1.41
C THR A 66 -16.86 -15.64 -1.67
N THR A 67 -16.98 -14.46 -1.08
CA THR A 67 -18.24 -13.70 -1.08
C THR A 67 -17.96 -12.20 -1.13
N GLU A 68 -18.69 -11.50 -1.98
CA GLU A 68 -18.70 -10.04 -2.01
C GLU A 68 -19.49 -9.52 -0.80
N TYR A 69 -18.84 -8.69 0.01
CA TYR A 69 -19.47 -8.10 1.18
C TYR A 69 -20.15 -6.79 0.81
N ILE A 70 -21.32 -6.56 1.41
CA ILE A 70 -22.08 -5.34 1.23
C ILE A 70 -21.37 -4.20 1.97
N SER A 71 -20.83 -3.25 1.21
CA SER A 71 -20.11 -2.09 1.73
C SER A 71 -21.07 -0.93 1.99
N THR A 72 -21.11 -0.43 3.22
CA THR A 72 -21.78 0.85 3.56
C THR A 72 -20.79 2.01 3.61
N CYS A 73 -19.58 1.81 3.09
CA CYS A 73 -18.53 2.81 3.10
C CYS A 73 -18.84 3.91 2.07
N GLY A 74 -18.54 5.16 2.43
CA GLY A 74 -18.59 6.26 1.48
C GLY A 74 -17.50 6.15 0.42
N PRO A 75 -17.58 6.95 -0.65
CA PRO A 75 -16.51 6.98 -1.61
C PRO A 75 -15.23 7.52 -0.97
N PHE A 76 -14.11 6.83 -1.19
CA PHE A 76 -12.79 7.31 -0.75
C PHE A 76 -12.07 7.97 -1.93
N LYS A 77 -10.97 8.68 -1.66
CA LYS A 77 -10.09 9.20 -2.71
C LYS A 77 -9.30 8.06 -3.36
N ARG A 78 -8.00 8.24 -3.61
CA ARG A 78 -7.18 7.21 -4.23
C ARG A 78 -6.68 6.21 -3.19
N PHE A 79 -6.97 4.94 -3.40
CA PHE A 79 -6.42 3.85 -2.61
C PHE A 79 -4.90 3.88 -2.69
N HIS A 80 -4.27 3.87 -1.52
CA HIS A 80 -2.83 3.77 -1.38
C HIS A 80 -2.43 2.44 -0.74
N ARG A 81 -3.16 1.95 0.25
CA ARG A 81 -2.79 0.69 0.91
C ARG A 81 -3.94 0.09 1.68
N PHE A 82 -3.90 -1.23 1.87
CA PHE A 82 -4.72 -1.90 2.86
C PHE A 82 -3.87 -2.85 3.72
N TYR A 83 -4.22 -2.96 5.00
CA TYR A 83 -3.67 -3.98 5.90
C TYR A 83 -4.66 -4.30 7.01
N TYR A 84 -4.58 -5.50 7.56
CA TYR A 84 -5.36 -5.88 8.72
C TYR A 84 -4.69 -5.48 10.03
N LEU A 85 -5.48 -5.02 11.00
CA LEU A 85 -5.10 -4.94 12.41
C LEU A 85 -5.42 -6.25 13.15
N ASN A 86 -6.56 -6.85 12.80
CA ASN A 86 -7.01 -8.17 13.24
C ASN A 86 -7.96 -8.73 12.18
N ASP A 87 -8.52 -9.91 12.38
CA ASP A 87 -9.37 -10.57 11.39
C ASP A 87 -10.60 -9.76 10.99
N ASN A 88 -11.16 -8.98 11.92
CA ASN A 88 -12.39 -8.23 11.70
C ASN A 88 -12.14 -6.75 11.37
N ILE A 89 -10.90 -6.28 11.50
CA ILE A 89 -10.57 -4.85 11.36
C ILE A 89 -9.39 -4.69 10.42
N GLY A 90 -9.62 -4.01 9.30
CA GLY A 90 -8.60 -3.53 8.39
C GLY A 90 -8.49 -2.01 8.40
N ILE A 91 -7.40 -1.51 7.84
CA ILE A 91 -7.19 -0.09 7.58
C ILE A 91 -7.03 0.10 6.08
N LEU A 92 -7.91 0.90 5.50
CA LEU A 92 -7.80 1.39 4.14
C LEU A 92 -7.15 2.77 4.19
N VAL A 93 -5.98 2.87 3.58
CA VAL A 93 -5.23 4.11 3.45
C VAL A 93 -5.56 4.75 2.12
N ASP A 94 -6.13 5.96 2.16
CA ASP A 94 -6.33 6.79 0.97
C ASP A 94 -5.42 8.02 0.96
N PHE A 95 -5.17 8.55 -0.24
CA PHE A 95 -4.34 9.71 -0.47
C PHE A 95 -5.07 10.78 -1.29
N SER A 96 -4.77 12.04 -0.98
CA SER A 96 -5.29 13.24 -1.62
C SER A 96 -4.15 14.12 -2.15
N ARG A 97 -3.91 14.07 -3.46
CA ARG A 97 -2.92 14.94 -4.13
C ARG A 97 -3.17 16.43 -3.87
N ASN A 98 -4.43 16.88 -3.86
CA ASN A 98 -4.79 18.30 -3.72
C ASN A 98 -4.28 18.96 -2.42
N ASN A 99 -4.02 18.18 -1.36
CA ASN A 99 -3.58 18.71 -0.08
C ASN A 99 -2.47 17.88 0.57
N GLY A 100 -1.90 16.89 -0.14
CA GLY A 100 -0.88 15.99 0.39
C GLY A 100 -1.31 15.20 1.64
N ASN A 101 -2.61 15.03 1.87
CA ASN A 101 -3.12 14.34 3.05
C ASN A 101 -3.30 12.85 2.80
N ILE A 102 -3.03 12.08 3.84
CA ILE A 102 -3.27 10.64 3.91
C ILE A 102 -4.31 10.37 4.98
N THR A 103 -5.28 9.54 4.66
CA THR A 103 -6.33 9.13 5.60
C THR A 103 -6.21 7.65 5.92
N GLN A 104 -6.21 7.31 7.20
CA GLN A 104 -6.43 5.94 7.66
C GLN A 104 -7.92 5.76 7.96
N ASN A 105 -8.63 5.05 7.09
CA ASN A 105 -10.02 4.68 7.27
C ASN A 105 -10.10 3.29 7.91
N VAL A 106 -10.87 3.16 8.99
CA VAL A 106 -11.07 1.89 9.68
C VAL A 106 -12.16 1.13 8.96
N ILE A 107 -11.83 -0.07 8.48
CA ILE A 107 -12.73 -0.96 7.77
C ILE A 107 -13.08 -2.12 8.71
N GLN A 108 -14.35 -2.23 9.08
CA GLN A 108 -14.82 -3.29 9.96
C GLN A 108 -15.59 -4.33 9.15
N PHE A 109 -15.16 -5.59 9.26
CA PHE A 109 -15.78 -6.73 8.59
C PHE A 109 -16.71 -7.46 9.56
N SER A 110 -17.96 -7.65 9.15
CA SER A 110 -18.84 -8.64 9.75
C SER A 110 -18.86 -9.88 8.87
N HIS A 111 -18.07 -10.88 9.24
CA HIS A 111 -18.01 -12.15 8.50
C HIS A 111 -19.29 -12.98 8.59
N ILE A 112 -20.15 -12.71 9.59
CA ILE A 112 -21.44 -13.38 9.75
C ILE A 112 -22.49 -12.77 8.83
N ASN A 113 -22.55 -11.43 8.77
CA ASN A 113 -23.56 -10.72 7.99
C ASN A 113 -23.09 -10.42 6.56
N HIS A 114 -21.82 -10.72 6.24
CA HIS A 114 -21.16 -10.35 4.99
C HIS A 114 -21.28 -8.86 4.67
N THR A 115 -21.00 -8.01 5.67
CA THR A 115 -21.04 -6.56 5.54
C THR A 115 -19.70 -5.93 5.88
N VAL A 116 -19.41 -4.79 5.25
CA VAL A 116 -18.28 -3.93 5.58
C VAL A 116 -18.80 -2.54 5.94
N THR A 117 -18.38 -2.05 7.11
CA THR A 117 -18.62 -0.67 7.53
C THR A 117 -17.30 0.09 7.59
N CYS A 118 -17.36 1.43 7.48
CA CYS A 118 -16.19 2.26 7.71
C CYS A 118 -16.40 3.30 8.80
N GLU A 119 -15.33 3.55 9.54
CA GLU A 119 -15.21 4.69 10.43
C GLU A 119 -13.99 5.52 10.02
N TYR A 120 -14.13 6.84 10.12
CA TYR A 120 -13.03 7.74 9.84
C TYR A 120 -12.00 7.66 10.97
N GLY A 121 -10.80 7.17 10.67
CA GLY A 121 -9.77 6.96 11.69
C GLY A 121 -8.95 8.23 11.95
N ARG A 122 -7.97 8.52 11.09
CA ARG A 122 -7.02 9.63 11.30
C ARG A 122 -6.48 10.21 10.01
N ILE A 123 -6.22 11.52 10.00
CA ILE A 123 -5.58 12.23 8.90
C ILE A 123 -4.14 12.56 9.25
N TRP A 124 -3.25 12.34 8.30
CA TRP A 124 -1.86 12.76 8.35
C TRP A 124 -1.58 13.76 7.23
N ASN A 125 -1.14 14.95 7.61
CA ASN A 125 -0.60 15.91 6.65
C ASN A 125 0.80 15.48 6.27
N PHE A 126 0.93 14.76 5.15
CA PHE A 126 2.21 14.26 4.66
C PHE A 126 2.93 15.26 3.77
N ASN A 127 2.22 16.24 3.21
CA ASN A 127 2.83 17.35 2.46
C ASN A 127 3.77 16.85 1.35
N VAL A 128 3.29 15.92 0.52
CA VAL A 128 3.94 15.41 -0.69
C VAL A 128 2.99 15.60 -1.88
N ASP A 129 3.54 15.66 -3.09
CA ASP A 129 2.75 15.86 -4.30
C ASP A 129 2.17 14.53 -4.81
N ASP A 130 2.94 13.46 -4.72
CA ASP A 130 2.50 12.11 -5.05
C ASP A 130 3.01 11.09 -4.02
N MET A 131 2.22 10.04 -3.82
CA MET A 131 2.67 8.86 -3.08
C MET A 131 3.51 8.00 -3.99
N LEU A 132 4.64 7.51 -3.48
CA LEU A 132 5.45 6.57 -4.23
C LEU A 132 4.73 5.22 -4.37
N TYR A 133 5.03 4.55 -5.48
CA TYR A 133 4.59 3.20 -5.87
C TYR A 133 3.11 3.09 -6.26
N GLU A 134 2.88 2.66 -7.50
CA GLU A 134 1.53 2.38 -7.98
C GLU A 134 0.94 1.14 -7.27
N THR A 135 -0.13 1.34 -6.51
CA THR A 135 -0.87 0.26 -5.85
C THR A 135 -1.39 -0.78 -6.82
N ASP A 136 -1.62 -0.39 -8.07
CA ASP A 136 -2.31 -1.21 -9.06
C ASP A 136 -1.32 -2.07 -9.87
N ASN A 137 -0.01 -1.86 -9.69
CA ASN A 137 1.05 -2.47 -10.50
C ASN A 137 2.15 -3.16 -9.68
N THR A 138 2.03 -3.14 -8.34
CA THR A 138 3.06 -3.69 -7.47
C THR A 138 2.98 -5.22 -7.45
N ARG A 139 4.02 -5.85 -7.99
CA ARG A 139 4.06 -7.31 -8.26
C ARG A 139 4.38 -8.16 -7.04
N MET A 140 4.64 -7.54 -5.88
CA MET A 140 5.08 -8.25 -4.68
C MET A 140 4.00 -8.34 -3.61
N ILE A 141 3.84 -9.54 -3.03
CA ILE A 141 2.86 -9.85 -1.97
C ILE A 141 3.22 -9.16 -0.63
N CYS A 142 4.46 -8.72 -0.44
CA CYS A 142 4.96 -8.08 0.79
C CYS A 142 4.43 -6.65 1.04
N THR A 143 3.60 -6.13 0.14
CA THR A 143 3.03 -4.76 0.18
C THR A 143 2.09 -4.52 1.37
N THR A 144 1.85 -5.50 2.23
CA THR A 144 0.95 -5.41 3.40
C THR A 144 1.69 -5.36 4.74
N ALA A 145 3.00 -5.58 4.74
CA ALA A 145 3.80 -5.66 5.96
C ALA A 145 3.86 -4.31 6.71
N LEU A 146 3.80 -4.36 8.04
CA LEU A 146 3.97 -3.18 8.91
C LEU A 146 5.33 -3.24 9.60
N MET A 147 5.96 -2.09 9.79
CA MET A 147 7.19 -1.98 10.57
C MET A 147 6.84 -2.17 12.05
N LYS A 148 7.66 -2.92 12.79
CA LYS A 148 7.43 -3.18 14.22
C LYS A 148 8.55 -2.56 15.03
N ASP A 149 8.21 -1.59 15.88
CA ASP A 149 9.13 -1.10 16.91
C ASP A 149 8.48 -1.28 18.28
N LYS A 150 9.13 -2.07 19.14
CA LYS A 150 8.62 -2.48 20.45
C LYS A 150 7.20 -3.07 20.32
N ASN A 151 6.22 -2.44 20.96
CA ASN A 151 4.82 -2.86 21.00
C ASN A 151 3.95 -2.09 20.00
N ILE A 152 4.54 -1.31 19.09
CA ILE A 152 3.81 -0.47 18.15
C ILE A 152 4.14 -0.90 16.72
N SER A 153 3.08 -1.12 15.94
CA SER A 153 3.17 -1.28 14.50
C SER A 153 3.07 0.08 13.82
N TYR A 154 3.96 0.33 12.86
CA TYR A 154 4.04 1.53 12.07
C TYR A 154 3.79 1.23 10.59
N LEU A 155 3.07 2.14 9.95
CA LEU A 155 2.89 2.22 8.51
C LEU A 155 3.96 3.19 7.95
N PRO A 156 4.93 2.70 7.16
CA PRO A 156 5.77 3.58 6.38
C PRO A 156 4.97 4.21 5.25
N LEU A 157 4.97 5.53 5.22
CA LEU A 157 4.43 6.37 4.15
C LEU A 157 5.60 6.90 3.35
N LEU A 158 5.50 6.80 2.03
CA LEU A 158 6.57 7.13 1.09
C LEU A 158 5.98 8.03 0.01
N GLY A 159 6.59 9.17 -0.21
CA GLY A 159 6.09 10.15 -1.17
C GLY A 159 7.21 10.99 -1.75
N GLU A 160 6.88 11.71 -2.81
CA GLU A 160 7.79 12.57 -3.54
C GLU A 160 7.17 13.95 -3.75
N LYS A 161 8.02 14.91 -4.08
CA LYS A 161 7.60 16.25 -4.49
C LYS A 161 8.04 16.51 -5.91
N ASP A 162 7.20 17.20 -6.67
CA ASP A 162 7.49 17.57 -8.04
C ASP A 162 8.81 18.37 -8.06
N ARG A 163 9.74 17.93 -8.91
CA ARG A 163 11.06 18.56 -9.13
C ARG A 163 12.03 18.49 -7.93
N ILE A 164 11.79 17.61 -6.96
CA ILE A 164 12.71 17.34 -5.85
C ILE A 164 13.13 15.86 -5.91
N SER A 165 14.42 15.61 -6.14
CA SER A 165 15.00 14.26 -6.16
C SER A 165 15.24 13.72 -4.73
N LYS A 166 14.17 13.64 -3.94
CA LYS A 166 14.19 13.07 -2.59
C LYS A 166 12.94 12.22 -2.35
N ILE A 167 13.12 11.12 -1.65
CA ILE A 167 12.05 10.32 -1.09
C ILE A 167 11.75 10.83 0.32
N PHE A 168 10.51 11.25 0.54
CA PHE A 168 10.01 11.61 1.86
C PHE A 168 9.43 10.37 2.53
N VAL A 169 9.85 10.12 3.76
CA VAL A 169 9.43 8.97 4.56
C VAL A 169 8.79 9.44 5.85
N ARG A 170 7.64 8.86 6.20
CA ARG A 170 7.01 9.08 7.49
C ARG A 170 6.48 7.78 8.08
N LEU A 171 6.86 7.50 9.33
CA LEU A 171 6.42 6.31 10.06
C LEU A 171 5.23 6.65 10.97
N VAL A 172 4.01 6.42 10.50
CA VAL A 172 2.80 6.70 11.29
C VAL A 172 2.31 5.44 12.01
N PRO A 173 1.68 5.53 13.20
CA PRO A 173 1.07 4.38 13.83
C PRO A 173 0.07 3.69 12.89
N ALA A 174 0.20 2.38 12.75
CA ALA A 174 -0.71 1.59 11.92
C ALA A 174 -2.14 1.57 12.51
N ASN A 175 -2.26 1.57 13.83
CA ASN A 175 -3.55 1.81 14.48
C ASN A 175 -3.77 3.34 14.61
N PRO A 176 -4.79 3.92 13.93
CA PRO A 176 -5.02 5.36 13.94
C PRO A 176 -5.34 5.92 15.33
N PHE A 177 -5.89 5.09 16.23
CA PHE A 177 -6.25 5.46 17.60
C PHE A 177 -5.07 5.36 18.57
N ASN A 178 -3.91 4.90 18.12
CA ASN A 178 -2.73 4.90 18.97
C ASN A 178 -2.28 6.35 19.22
N THR A 179 -2.41 6.80 20.46
CA THR A 179 -2.07 8.16 20.88
C THR A 179 -0.56 8.29 21.07
N SER A 180 0.13 8.62 19.98
CA SER A 180 1.49 9.15 20.07
C SER A 180 1.41 10.65 20.38
N ASN A 181 1.75 11.06 21.62
CA ASN A 181 1.88 12.47 22.01
C ASN A 181 3.07 13.20 21.33
N PHE A 182 3.74 12.55 20.38
CA PHE A 182 4.94 13.05 19.73
C PHE A 182 4.64 13.43 18.28
N ILE A 183 5.24 14.53 17.84
CA ILE A 183 5.30 14.89 16.43
C ILE A 183 6.07 13.78 15.72
N ILE A 184 5.44 13.15 14.74
CA ILE A 184 6.10 12.16 13.89
C ILE A 184 6.92 12.92 12.85
N PRO A 185 8.26 12.93 12.96
CA PRO A 185 9.10 13.65 12.01
C PRO A 185 8.99 13.02 10.63
N MET A 186 9.18 13.84 9.61
CA MET A 186 9.37 13.40 8.25
C MET A 186 10.87 13.24 8.03
N LEU A 187 11.28 12.06 7.58
CA LEU A 187 12.64 11.81 7.14
C LEU A 187 12.72 12.13 5.64
N GLU A 188 13.75 12.84 5.25
CA GLU A 188 14.07 13.08 3.85
C GLU A 188 15.25 12.21 3.50
N ILE A 189 15.09 11.36 2.49
CA ILE A 189 16.17 10.51 1.98
C ILE A 189 16.42 10.97 0.55
N SER A 190 17.58 11.54 0.27
CA SER A 190 17.94 11.84 -1.11
C SER A 190 18.13 10.53 -1.90
N GLU A 191 17.79 10.53 -3.19
CA GLU A 191 18.09 9.38 -4.05
C GLU A 191 19.60 9.06 -4.07
N LEU A 192 20.43 10.09 -3.89
CA LEU A 192 21.89 9.96 -3.75
C LEU A 192 22.26 9.23 -2.44
N GLU A 193 21.61 9.49 -1.31
CA GLU A 193 21.86 8.79 -0.02
C GLU A 193 21.36 7.34 -0.03
N ILE A 194 20.36 6.98 -0.84
CA ILE A 194 20.00 5.56 -1.06
C ILE A 194 21.13 4.82 -1.81
N ASN A 195 21.85 5.55 -2.66
CA ASN A 195 23.00 5.06 -3.42
C ASN A 195 24.33 5.17 -2.66
N GLU A 196 24.48 6.10 -1.71
CA GLU A 196 25.76 6.40 -1.08
C GLU A 196 25.91 5.71 0.30
N GLN A 197 27.00 4.91 0.38
CA GLN A 197 27.76 4.44 1.55
C GLN A 197 27.59 2.99 2.04
N ASP A 198 26.40 2.37 2.04
CA ASP A 198 26.26 0.98 2.56
C ASP A 198 25.94 -0.08 1.49
N ALA A 199 25.21 0.26 0.42
CA ALA A 199 24.90 -0.69 -0.66
C ALA A 199 26.14 -1.10 -1.48
N PHE A 200 27.14 -0.21 -1.55
CA PHE A 200 28.39 -0.42 -2.29
C PHE A 200 29.53 -1.08 -1.50
N GLN A 201 29.38 -1.30 -0.18
CA GLN A 201 30.42 -2.02 0.58
C GLN A 201 30.60 -3.48 0.11
N TYR A 202 29.63 -4.02 -0.62
CA TYR A 202 29.69 -5.31 -1.28
C TYR A 202 29.48 -5.13 -2.77
N GLY A 203 30.53 -4.72 -3.50
CA GLY A 203 30.50 -4.62 -4.95
C GLY A 203 29.94 -5.90 -5.57
N ILE A 204 28.76 -5.81 -6.17
CA ILE A 204 28.14 -6.93 -6.90
C ILE A 204 28.96 -7.08 -8.19
N GLN A 205 29.87 -8.04 -8.21
CA GLN A 205 30.50 -8.47 -9.46
C GLN A 205 29.41 -9.11 -10.33
N THR A 206 29.21 -8.56 -11.52
CA THR A 206 28.49 -9.28 -12.58
C THR A 206 29.32 -10.49 -13.01
N GLU A 207 28.69 -11.49 -13.64
CA GLU A 207 29.41 -12.69 -14.13
C GLU A 207 30.59 -12.34 -15.08
N ASP A 208 30.54 -11.15 -15.69
CA ASP A 208 31.56 -10.61 -16.60
C ASP A 208 32.68 -9.81 -15.90
N GLY A 209 32.65 -9.70 -14.56
CA GLY A 209 33.67 -9.00 -13.78
C GLY A 209 33.60 -7.47 -13.82
N GLU A 210 32.53 -6.89 -14.38
CA GLU A 210 32.31 -5.45 -14.35
C GLU A 210 31.81 -5.00 -12.97
N ILE A 211 32.45 -3.95 -12.43
CA ILE A 211 32.00 -3.27 -11.22
C ILE A 211 30.92 -2.27 -11.63
N LEU A 212 29.70 -2.49 -11.16
CA LEU A 212 28.58 -1.58 -11.36
C LEU A 212 28.91 -0.21 -10.73
N ARG A 213 28.65 0.88 -11.45
CA ARG A 213 28.85 2.25 -10.96
C ARG A 213 27.57 2.82 -10.34
N GLU A 214 27.72 3.71 -9.35
CA GLU A 214 26.65 4.43 -8.64
C GLU A 214 25.59 5.05 -9.57
N SER A 215 25.99 5.60 -10.71
CA SER A 215 25.08 6.23 -11.69
C SER A 215 24.13 5.25 -12.40
N ASN A 216 24.42 3.95 -12.32
CA ASN A 216 23.70 2.93 -13.07
C ASN A 216 22.57 2.30 -12.25
N LEU A 217 22.37 2.69 -10.98
CA LEU A 217 21.31 2.15 -10.12
C LEU A 217 20.23 3.19 -9.86
N CYS A 218 18.97 2.77 -9.90
CA CYS A 218 17.83 3.54 -9.44
C CYS A 218 16.82 2.67 -8.72
N THR A 219 16.05 3.23 -7.79
CA THR A 219 14.98 2.50 -7.09
C THR A 219 13.97 1.95 -8.10
N ASP A 220 13.63 0.66 -7.97
CA ASP A 220 12.56 0.05 -8.77
C ASP A 220 11.21 0.57 -8.31
N THR A 221 10.59 1.42 -9.14
CA THR A 221 9.30 2.04 -8.85
C THR A 221 8.12 1.07 -8.98
N ASN A 222 8.34 -0.15 -9.48
CA ASN A 222 7.32 -1.20 -9.56
C ASN A 222 7.19 -1.99 -8.25
N CYS A 223 8.07 -1.77 -7.28
CA CYS A 223 8.13 -2.54 -6.05
C CYS A 223 8.01 -1.62 -4.83
N TYR A 224 7.06 -1.92 -3.92
CA TYR A 224 7.14 -1.35 -2.58
C TYR A 224 8.42 -1.85 -1.89
N PRO A 225 9.04 -1.03 -1.02
CA PRO A 225 10.18 -1.48 -0.25
C PRO A 225 9.81 -2.65 0.66
N LEU A 226 10.77 -3.55 0.86
CA LEU A 226 10.63 -4.67 1.77
C LEU A 226 10.75 -4.18 3.21
N ILE A 227 9.87 -4.68 4.07
CA ILE A 227 9.87 -4.35 5.49
C ILE A 227 10.29 -5.58 6.28
N ASN A 228 11.33 -5.44 7.10
CA ASN A 228 11.77 -6.48 8.02
C ASN A 228 12.10 -5.85 9.39
N GLY A 229 11.28 -6.18 10.40
CA GLY A 229 11.40 -5.61 11.74
C GLY A 229 11.23 -4.08 11.72
N THR A 230 12.31 -3.38 12.08
CA THR A 230 12.43 -1.91 12.12
C THR A 230 13.09 -1.33 10.87
N SER A 231 13.39 -2.13 9.86
CA SER A 231 14.17 -1.73 8.70
C SER A 231 13.32 -1.70 7.42
N LEU A 232 13.62 -0.73 6.55
CA LEU A 232 13.03 -0.54 5.23
C LEU A 232 14.11 -0.78 4.18
N TYR A 233 13.90 -1.72 3.26
CA TYR A 233 14.84 -2.07 2.21
C TYR A 233 14.27 -1.70 0.85
N PHE A 234 15.02 -0.91 0.09
CA PHE A 234 14.65 -0.51 -1.26
C PHE A 234 15.23 -1.50 -2.27
N ILE A 235 14.43 -1.87 -3.26
CA ILE A 235 14.90 -2.65 -4.40
C ILE A 235 15.45 -1.65 -5.43
N VAL A 236 16.68 -1.89 -5.90
CA VAL A 236 17.31 -1.08 -6.93
C VAL A 236 17.41 -1.88 -8.22
N GLN A 237 17.16 -1.22 -9.35
CA GLN A 237 17.32 -1.75 -10.69
C GLN A 237 18.49 -1.07 -11.39
N LEU A 238 19.18 -1.86 -12.21
CA LEU A 238 20.17 -1.36 -13.16
C LEU A 238 19.49 -0.60 -14.30
N ARG A 239 19.90 0.66 -14.49
CA ARG A 239 19.64 1.45 -15.70
C ARG A 239 20.48 0.85 -16.83
N THR A 240 19.84 0.02 -17.65
CA THR A 240 20.37 -0.47 -18.94
C THR A 240 20.17 0.54 -20.04
#